data_AF-A0A968TCL2-F1
#
_entry.id   AF-A0A968TCL2-F1
#
_cell.length_a   1.000
_cell.length_b   1.000
_cell.length_c   1.000
_cell.angle_alpha   90.00
_cell.angle_beta   90.00
_cell.angle_gamma   90.00
#
_symmetry.space_group_name_H-M   'P 1'
#
loop_
_entity.id
_entity.type
_entity.pdbx_description
1 polymer ?
#
loop_
_entity_poly.entity_id
_entity_poly.type
_entity_poly.pdbx_seq_one_letter_code
_entity_poly.pdbx_strand_id
1 'polypeptide(L)'
;MTSQAGLFGITNSNRNFALPEHWSKNKFNSSFPVALACYMFHQSLQPVYLSVSPMNSIVQGYVSVQDLFGLEPLQPTIHFGFEQPFAPYNPFVIETIPRIDVVIQDLSTPRRDSIRALEIKLTALPDNTTCELGDKWYGSELVVRPDTIVYVCLSIANWYSTHADQAVLHQRLAPTCTPISDWTDIALVKKHLPNLLQGVRALVGTHHYGQLPLLVQPIWKTQGKSSILADNCFDIFVWSNLAIAQLMVEEAESDKRPDTFKRIGRSVVWLMKMLWDFANNGKINYRAILDHLSYDTKNDKAFAISGRRTHHYMTCPELTHPRIHKTAVGQIILGNGQRFLSPERRLDAILVNSPDLFM
;
A
#
# COMPACT_ATOMS: atom_id res chain seq x y z
N MET A 1 -23.70 30.07 -3.58
CA MET A 1 -22.28 30.30 -3.95
C MET A 1 -21.72 28.97 -4.40
N THR A 2 -21.29 28.83 -5.65
CA THR A 2 -20.63 27.60 -6.12
C THR A 2 -19.31 27.44 -5.37
N SER A 3 -19.20 26.45 -4.49
CA SER A 3 -17.94 26.09 -3.85
C SER A 3 -16.90 25.77 -4.93
N GLN A 4 -15.64 26.15 -4.70
CA GLN A 4 -14.53 25.86 -5.60
C GLN A 4 -14.28 24.34 -5.65
N ALA A 5 -13.89 23.81 -6.81
CA ALA A 5 -13.54 22.40 -6.95
C ALA A 5 -12.40 22.02 -5.99
N GLY A 6 -12.52 20.87 -5.34
CA GLY A 6 -11.56 20.44 -4.34
C GLY A 6 -11.79 19.00 -3.85
N LEU A 7 -10.86 18.53 -3.01
CA LEU A 7 -10.99 17.26 -2.31
C LEU A 7 -10.96 17.53 -0.80
N PHE A 8 -11.91 16.95 -0.07
CA PHE A 8 -12.09 17.17 1.36
C PHE A 8 -10.81 16.94 2.16
N GLY A 9 -10.45 17.88 3.03
CA GLY A 9 -9.28 17.81 3.90
C GLY A 9 -7.93 18.02 3.22
N ILE A 10 -7.84 18.03 1.89
CA ILE A 10 -6.58 18.27 1.17
C ILE A 10 -6.43 19.78 0.90
N THR A 11 -6.00 20.52 1.92
CA THR A 11 -5.83 21.99 1.86
C THR A 11 -4.42 22.41 1.47
N ASN A 12 -3.38 21.74 1.99
CA ASN A 12 -1.99 21.97 1.60
C ASN A 12 -1.42 20.76 0.87
N SER A 13 -1.09 20.94 -0.40
CA SER A 13 -0.54 19.87 -1.23
C SER A 13 0.26 20.43 -2.40
N ASN A 14 1.12 19.59 -3.00
CA ASN A 14 1.69 19.85 -4.32
C ASN A 14 0.71 19.62 -5.49
N ARG A 15 -0.55 19.27 -5.22
CA ARG A 15 -1.64 19.20 -6.20
C ARG A 15 -2.70 20.24 -5.89
N ASN A 16 -3.10 21.01 -6.92
CA ASN A 16 -4.15 22.02 -6.79
C ASN A 16 -5.47 21.54 -7.45
N PHE A 17 -6.43 21.09 -6.64
CA PHE A 17 -7.70 20.55 -7.12
C PHE A 17 -8.72 21.62 -7.57
N ALA A 18 -8.37 22.90 -7.50
CA ALA A 18 -9.13 23.92 -8.21
C ALA A 18 -8.90 23.86 -9.73
N LEU A 19 -7.85 23.18 -10.19
CA LEU A 19 -7.41 23.15 -11.57
C LEU A 19 -7.67 21.76 -12.22
N PRO A 20 -8.28 21.70 -13.42
CA PRO A 20 -8.60 20.43 -14.08
C PRO A 20 -7.42 19.48 -14.29
N GLU A 21 -6.19 19.97 -14.52
CA GLU A 21 -5.04 19.08 -14.75
C GLU A 21 -4.65 18.22 -13.54
N HIS A 22 -5.18 18.52 -12.36
CA HIS A 22 -4.98 17.74 -11.14
C HIS A 22 -6.03 16.64 -10.92
N TRP A 23 -7.04 16.54 -11.80
CA TRP A 23 -8.10 15.52 -11.76
C TRP A 23 -7.88 14.35 -12.72
N SER A 24 -6.72 14.29 -13.38
CA SER A 24 -6.39 13.17 -14.28
C SER A 24 -6.41 11.82 -13.56
N LYS A 25 -6.62 10.72 -14.30
CA LYS A 25 -6.71 9.36 -13.73
C LYS A 25 -5.56 8.99 -12.78
N ASN A 26 -4.35 9.49 -13.00
CA ASN A 26 -3.18 9.14 -12.18
C ASN A 26 -3.12 9.97 -10.89
N LYS A 27 -3.62 11.21 -10.93
CA LYS A 27 -3.64 12.12 -9.79
C LYS A 27 -4.88 11.88 -8.91
N PHE A 28 -6.06 11.75 -9.50
CA PHE A 28 -7.29 11.53 -8.73
C PHE A 28 -7.25 10.20 -7.95
N ASN A 29 -6.81 9.10 -8.57
CA ASN A 29 -6.81 7.78 -7.93
C ASN A 29 -5.87 7.65 -6.73
N SER A 30 -4.87 8.52 -6.59
CA SER A 30 -4.01 8.60 -5.39
C SER A 30 -4.49 9.67 -4.40
N SER A 31 -5.23 10.69 -4.85
CA SER A 31 -5.69 11.81 -4.01
C SER A 31 -7.04 11.55 -3.35
N PHE A 32 -8.00 10.99 -4.08
CA PHE A 32 -9.33 10.67 -3.54
C PHE A 32 -9.26 9.76 -2.29
N PRO A 33 -8.40 8.72 -2.25
CA PRO A 33 -8.18 7.91 -1.05
C PRO A 33 -7.72 8.69 0.19
N VAL A 34 -6.88 9.70 0.00
CA VAL A 34 -6.42 10.58 1.08
C VAL A 34 -7.57 11.45 1.58
N ALA A 35 -8.37 12.00 0.65
CA ALA A 35 -9.55 12.78 1.00
C ALA A 35 -10.62 11.95 1.71
N LEU A 36 -10.81 10.70 1.28
CA LEU A 36 -11.69 9.73 1.93
C LEU A 36 -11.22 9.46 3.36
N ALA A 37 -9.91 9.31 3.60
CA ALA A 37 -9.36 9.15 4.94
C ALA A 37 -9.59 10.39 5.80
N CYS A 38 -9.38 11.61 5.28
CA CYS A 38 -9.72 12.85 5.98
C CYS A 38 -11.22 12.92 6.32
N TYR A 39 -12.09 12.49 5.43
CA TYR A 39 -13.54 12.44 5.67
C TYR A 39 -13.90 11.41 6.73
N MET A 40 -13.29 10.21 6.71
CA MET A 40 -13.44 9.21 7.77
C MET A 40 -13.03 9.78 9.14
N PHE A 41 -11.91 10.51 9.22
CA PHE A 41 -11.51 11.20 10.44
C PHE A 41 -12.59 12.18 10.92
N HIS A 42 -13.13 13.01 10.03
CA HIS A 42 -14.21 13.94 10.34
C HIS A 42 -15.48 13.22 10.86
N GLN A 43 -15.76 12.02 10.34
CA GLN A 43 -16.87 11.16 10.79
C GLN A 43 -16.53 10.29 12.00
N SER A 44 -15.36 10.47 12.63
CA SER A 44 -14.86 9.61 13.74
C SER A 44 -14.79 8.11 13.39
N LEU A 45 -14.55 7.80 12.12
CA LEU A 45 -14.38 6.44 11.61
C LEU A 45 -12.91 6.08 11.47
N GLN A 46 -12.53 4.91 11.97
CA GLN A 46 -11.18 4.38 11.86
C GLN A 46 -11.09 3.37 10.71
N PRO A 47 -10.13 3.51 9.79
CA PRO A 47 -9.80 2.47 8.82
C PRO A 47 -9.52 1.11 9.46
N VAL A 48 -9.90 0.04 8.76
CA VAL A 48 -9.55 -1.33 9.14
C VAL A 48 -8.05 -1.49 8.97
N TYR A 49 -7.35 -1.96 9.99
CA TYR A 49 -5.89 -2.14 9.97
C TYR A 49 -5.53 -3.62 9.93
N LEU A 50 -4.85 -4.03 8.86
CA LEU A 50 -4.29 -5.35 8.69
C LEU A 50 -2.83 -5.33 9.15
N SER A 51 -2.59 -6.05 10.24
CA SER A 51 -1.28 -6.13 10.89
C SER A 51 -0.95 -7.57 11.24
N VAL A 52 0.29 -7.84 11.61
CA VAL A 52 0.73 -9.19 11.97
C VAL A 52 0.68 -9.42 13.48
N SER A 53 0.05 -10.50 13.92
CA SER A 53 0.04 -10.92 15.33
C SER A 53 1.39 -11.52 15.76
N PRO A 54 1.64 -11.70 17.08
CA PRO A 54 2.85 -12.38 17.56
C PRO A 54 3.05 -13.80 17.00
N MET A 55 1.98 -14.44 16.51
CA MET A 55 1.99 -15.78 15.90
C MET A 55 2.27 -15.74 14.39
N ASN A 56 2.69 -14.60 13.84
CA ASN A 56 2.89 -14.37 12.41
C ASN A 56 1.62 -14.54 11.55
N SER A 57 0.43 -14.35 12.12
CA SER A 57 -0.82 -14.35 11.35
C SER A 57 -1.28 -12.93 11.09
N ILE A 58 -1.73 -12.65 9.86
CA ILE A 58 -2.38 -11.37 9.52
C ILE A 58 -3.73 -11.31 10.23
N VAL A 59 -3.95 -10.25 11.00
CA VAL A 59 -5.16 -10.01 11.81
C VAL A 59 -5.70 -8.61 11.52
N GLN A 60 -7.02 -8.47 11.69
CA GLN A 60 -7.72 -7.20 11.57
C GLN A 60 -7.76 -6.46 12.90
N GLY A 61 -7.65 -5.14 12.84
CA GLY A 61 -7.90 -4.21 13.91
C GLY A 61 -8.33 -2.87 13.32
N TYR A 62 -8.05 -1.78 14.02
CA TYR A 62 -8.32 -0.43 13.54
C TYR A 62 -7.11 0.47 13.76
N VAL A 63 -6.94 1.46 12.89
CA VAL A 63 -5.93 2.51 13.04
C VAL A 63 -6.63 3.85 12.93
N SER A 64 -6.34 4.79 13.83
CA SER A 64 -6.87 6.14 13.68
C SER A 64 -6.26 6.79 12.42
N VAL A 65 -6.99 7.69 11.77
CA VAL A 65 -6.42 8.41 10.61
C VAL A 65 -5.24 9.29 11.04
N GLN A 66 -5.26 9.78 12.28
CA GLN A 66 -4.13 10.49 12.87
C GLN A 66 -2.89 9.60 12.99
N ASP A 67 -3.01 8.34 13.44
CA ASP A 67 -1.87 7.41 13.52
C ASP A 67 -1.40 6.95 12.13
N LEU A 68 -2.35 6.78 11.19
CA LEU A 68 -2.08 6.49 9.79
C LEU A 68 -1.21 7.59 9.15
N PHE A 69 -1.56 8.86 9.38
CA PHE A 69 -0.82 10.01 8.84
C PHE A 69 0.36 10.44 9.73
N GLY A 70 0.38 10.01 10.99
CA GLY A 70 1.31 10.49 12.03
C GLY A 70 1.06 11.94 12.45
N LEU A 71 -0.03 12.55 12.00
CA LEU A 71 -0.40 13.95 12.15
C LEU A 71 -1.93 14.06 12.15
N GLU A 72 -2.48 15.09 12.80
CA GLU A 72 -3.92 15.33 12.74
C GLU A 72 -4.33 15.64 11.28
N PRO A 73 -5.28 14.89 10.67
CA PRO A 73 -5.53 14.97 9.23
C PRO A 73 -6.05 16.31 8.70
N LEU A 74 -6.65 17.12 9.57
CA LEU A 74 -7.30 18.38 9.21
C LEU A 74 -6.55 19.61 9.77
N GLN A 75 -5.40 19.43 10.41
CA GLN A 75 -4.67 20.55 10.98
C GLN A 75 -4.06 21.44 9.87
N PRO A 76 -3.92 22.76 10.09
CA PRO A 76 -3.45 23.68 9.04
C PRO A 76 -2.02 23.46 8.55
N THR A 77 -1.17 22.75 9.31
CA THR A 77 0.25 22.54 8.95
C THR A 77 0.52 21.21 8.26
N ILE A 78 -0.46 20.30 8.18
CA ILE A 78 -0.29 19.06 7.42
C ILE A 78 -0.11 19.40 5.95
N HIS A 79 0.82 18.73 5.28
CA HIS A 79 1.02 18.82 3.84
C HIS A 79 1.05 17.44 3.19
N PHE A 80 0.29 17.31 2.11
CA PHE A 80 0.19 16.09 1.30
C PHE A 80 1.09 16.20 0.07
N GLY A 81 2.30 15.64 0.18
CA GLY A 81 3.28 15.57 -0.90
C GLY A 81 3.06 14.34 -1.79
N PHE A 82 2.26 14.48 -2.84
CA PHE A 82 1.99 13.37 -3.76
C PHE A 82 3.17 13.09 -4.70
N GLU A 83 3.42 11.81 -4.98
CA GLU A 83 4.50 11.33 -5.86
C GLU A 83 5.87 11.88 -5.47
N GLN A 84 6.15 11.92 -4.17
CA GLN A 84 7.44 12.38 -3.62
C GLN A 84 8.22 11.21 -3.01
N PRO A 85 9.56 11.28 -2.98
CA PRO A 85 10.37 10.34 -2.22
C PRO A 85 10.27 10.64 -0.72
N PHE A 86 10.26 9.59 0.12
CA PHE A 86 10.30 9.75 1.57
C PHE A 86 11.74 9.97 2.06
N ALA A 87 12.15 11.24 2.16
CA ALA A 87 13.52 11.63 2.47
C ALA A 87 14.20 10.91 3.66
N PRO A 88 13.50 10.52 4.75
CA PRO A 88 14.12 9.81 5.87
C PRO A 88 14.82 8.50 5.51
N TYR A 89 14.45 7.84 4.39
CA TYR A 89 15.12 6.60 3.96
C TYR A 89 16.32 6.82 3.03
N ASN A 90 16.71 8.07 2.75
CA ASN A 90 17.82 8.39 1.84
C ASN A 90 19.16 7.77 2.29
N PRO A 91 19.48 7.73 3.60
CA PRO A 91 20.74 7.13 4.05
C PRO A 91 20.92 5.65 3.68
N PHE A 92 19.82 4.92 3.43
CA PHE A 92 19.84 3.46 3.23
C PHE A 92 19.94 3.03 1.77
N VAL A 93 20.02 3.97 0.81
CA VAL A 93 20.12 3.67 -0.62
C VAL A 93 21.40 4.24 -1.23
N ILE A 94 21.89 3.60 -2.30
CA ILE A 94 23.06 4.12 -3.06
C ILE A 94 22.68 5.33 -3.90
N GLU A 95 21.48 5.33 -4.48
CA GLU A 95 20.97 6.38 -5.36
C GLU A 95 19.77 7.10 -4.72
N THR A 96 18.71 7.38 -5.49
CA THR A 96 17.50 8.02 -4.99
C THR A 96 16.42 6.98 -4.66
N ILE A 97 15.69 7.21 -3.58
CA ILE A 97 14.53 6.39 -3.18
C ILE A 97 13.45 6.49 -4.29
N PRO A 98 12.70 5.41 -4.58
CA PRO A 98 11.54 5.54 -5.44
C PRO A 98 10.50 6.49 -4.83
N ARG A 99 9.77 7.19 -5.69
CA ARG A 99 8.61 8.00 -5.27
C ARG A 99 7.53 7.07 -4.72
N ILE A 100 6.73 7.56 -3.78
CA ILE A 100 5.54 6.88 -3.29
C ILE A 100 4.31 7.75 -3.53
N ASP A 101 3.11 7.14 -3.54
CA ASP A 101 1.87 7.83 -3.89
C ASP A 101 1.62 9.09 -3.04
N VAL A 102 1.83 9.04 -1.72
CA VAL A 102 1.77 10.22 -0.84
C VAL A 102 2.79 10.18 0.30
N VAL A 103 3.44 11.32 0.55
CA VAL A 103 4.24 11.60 1.74
C VAL A 103 3.50 12.64 2.58
N ILE A 104 3.27 12.31 3.86
CA ILE A 104 2.72 13.25 4.84
C ILE A 104 3.88 14.04 5.45
N GLN A 105 3.75 15.36 5.45
CA GLN A 105 4.77 16.28 5.97
C GLN A 105 4.15 17.25 6.98
N ASP A 106 4.94 17.67 7.98
CA ASP A 106 4.57 18.76 8.87
C ASP A 106 5.26 20.06 8.44
N LEU A 107 4.49 21.05 8.02
CA LEU A 107 5.01 22.38 7.66
C LEU A 107 5.27 23.28 8.88
N SER A 108 4.93 22.83 10.09
CA SER A 108 5.21 23.58 11.32
C SER A 108 6.72 23.67 11.59
N THR A 109 7.52 22.73 11.07
CA THR A 109 8.97 22.69 11.29
C THR A 109 9.73 23.34 10.13
N PRO A 110 10.84 24.06 10.38
CA PRO A 110 11.65 24.67 9.32
C PRO A 110 12.20 23.67 8.30
N ARG A 111 12.34 22.39 8.70
CA ARG A 111 12.86 21.31 7.87
C ARG A 111 11.78 20.61 7.04
N ARG A 112 10.49 20.88 7.31
CA ARG A 112 9.33 20.23 6.69
C ARG A 112 9.42 18.72 6.79
N ASP A 113 9.44 18.24 8.02
CA ASP A 113 9.74 16.86 8.34
C ASP A 113 8.74 15.91 7.67
N SER A 114 9.25 14.87 7.01
CA SER A 114 8.43 13.82 6.40
C SER A 114 8.10 12.78 7.46
N ILE A 115 6.81 12.57 7.71
CA ILE A 115 6.29 11.78 8.85
C ILE A 115 5.87 10.37 8.43
N ARG A 116 5.16 10.26 7.29
CA ARG A 116 4.67 8.99 6.74
C ARG A 116 4.82 8.92 5.24
N ALA A 117 5.04 7.71 4.74
CA ALA A 117 5.06 7.35 3.35
C ALA A 117 3.98 6.30 3.11
N LEU A 118 3.00 6.57 2.26
CA LEU A 118 1.86 5.69 2.03
C LEU A 118 1.68 5.40 0.53
N GLU A 119 1.62 4.11 0.20
CA GLU A 119 1.20 3.61 -1.10
C GLU A 119 -0.33 3.56 -1.15
N ILE A 120 -0.93 3.91 -2.29
CA ILE A 120 -2.38 3.94 -2.46
C ILE A 120 -2.83 2.89 -3.49
N LYS A 121 -3.81 2.07 -3.11
CA LYS A 121 -4.46 1.07 -3.97
C LYS A 121 -5.97 1.21 -3.93
N LEU A 122 -6.53 2.03 -4.82
CA LEU A 122 -7.97 2.15 -4.97
C LEU A 122 -8.54 0.93 -5.71
N THR A 123 -9.34 0.11 -5.02
CA THR A 123 -9.75 -1.23 -5.50
C THR A 123 -11.26 -1.39 -5.59
N ALA A 124 -11.72 -2.07 -6.65
CA ALA A 124 -13.13 -2.38 -6.87
C ALA A 124 -13.58 -3.53 -5.97
N LEU A 125 -14.80 -3.45 -5.45
CA LEU A 125 -15.44 -4.53 -4.72
C LEU A 125 -16.84 -4.81 -5.30
N PRO A 126 -17.15 -6.02 -5.78
CA PRO A 126 -16.24 -7.16 -5.97
C PRO A 126 -15.26 -6.95 -7.13
N ASP A 127 -14.15 -7.69 -7.10
CA ASP A 127 -13.32 -7.91 -8.28
C ASP A 127 -13.92 -8.97 -9.22
N ASN A 128 -13.26 -9.22 -10.36
CA ASN A 128 -13.71 -10.18 -11.37
C ASN A 128 -13.74 -11.64 -10.90
N THR A 129 -13.06 -11.98 -9.80
CA THR A 129 -12.96 -13.36 -9.30
C THR A 129 -14.07 -13.70 -8.30
N THR A 130 -14.65 -12.69 -7.64
CA THR A 130 -15.71 -12.85 -6.64
C THR A 130 -17.04 -12.24 -7.03
N CYS A 131 -17.13 -11.55 -8.16
CA CYS A 131 -18.34 -10.84 -8.61
C CYS A 131 -19.59 -11.69 -8.84
N GLU A 132 -19.44 -12.99 -9.10
CA GLU A 132 -20.56 -13.92 -9.26
C GLU A 132 -20.92 -14.64 -7.94
N LEU A 133 -20.21 -14.32 -6.84
CA LEU A 133 -20.49 -14.86 -5.53
C LEU A 133 -21.51 -13.98 -4.79
N GLY A 134 -22.04 -14.45 -3.66
CA GLY A 134 -22.85 -13.59 -2.79
C GLY A 134 -22.00 -12.52 -2.10
N ASP A 135 -22.61 -11.38 -1.75
CA ASP A 135 -21.96 -10.21 -1.12
C ASP A 135 -20.99 -10.54 0.01
N LYS A 136 -21.33 -11.54 0.85
CA LYS A 136 -20.49 -11.99 1.97
C LYS A 136 -19.16 -12.63 1.55
N TRP A 137 -18.97 -12.90 0.26
CA TRP A 137 -17.78 -13.53 -0.33
C TRP A 137 -17.05 -12.60 -1.30
N TYR A 138 -17.44 -11.32 -1.37
CA TYR A 138 -16.74 -10.36 -2.21
C TYR A 138 -15.33 -10.07 -1.69
N GLY A 139 -14.39 -9.94 -2.61
CA GLY A 139 -13.05 -9.47 -2.35
C GLY A 139 -12.58 -8.52 -3.45
N SER A 140 -11.47 -7.84 -3.21
CA SER A 140 -10.89 -6.87 -4.13
C SER A 140 -9.48 -7.28 -4.54
N GLU A 141 -9.12 -7.09 -5.82
CA GLU A 141 -7.77 -7.39 -6.30
C GLU A 141 -6.76 -6.41 -5.69
N LEU A 142 -5.71 -6.92 -5.06
CA LEU A 142 -4.58 -6.13 -4.58
C LEU A 142 -3.38 -6.31 -5.50
N VAL A 143 -2.94 -5.23 -6.16
CA VAL A 143 -1.76 -5.22 -7.03
C VAL A 143 -0.63 -4.44 -6.39
N VAL A 144 0.47 -5.10 -6.06
CA VAL A 144 1.63 -4.51 -5.38
C VAL A 144 2.73 -4.14 -6.39
N ARG A 145 3.28 -2.93 -6.28
CA ARG A 145 4.36 -2.44 -7.15
C ARG A 145 5.73 -2.86 -6.59
N PRO A 146 6.78 -2.99 -7.42
CA PRO A 146 8.14 -3.24 -6.95
C PRO A 146 8.58 -2.22 -5.90
N ASP A 147 8.27 -0.94 -6.10
CA ASP A 147 8.61 0.13 -5.16
C ASP A 147 7.99 -0.08 -3.78
N THR A 148 6.81 -0.71 -3.69
CA THR A 148 6.22 -1.08 -2.39
C THR A 148 7.12 -2.07 -1.64
N ILE A 149 7.78 -3.00 -2.33
CA ILE A 149 8.73 -3.95 -1.73
C ILE A 149 9.98 -3.22 -1.25
N VAL A 150 10.42 -2.21 -2.00
CA VAL A 150 11.52 -1.31 -1.58
C VAL A 150 11.13 -0.58 -0.29
N TYR A 151 9.92 -0.03 -0.18
CA TYR A 151 9.47 0.64 1.05
C TYR A 151 9.27 -0.32 2.23
N VAL A 152 8.83 -1.57 1.99
CA VAL A 152 8.85 -2.62 3.03
C VAL A 152 10.28 -2.82 3.53
N CYS A 153 11.25 -3.01 2.61
CA CYS A 153 12.64 -3.19 2.96
C CYS A 153 13.22 -1.99 3.74
N LEU A 154 13.01 -0.77 3.26
CA LEU A 154 13.53 0.44 3.88
C LEU A 154 12.94 0.67 5.27
N SER A 155 11.65 0.37 5.47
CA SER A 155 11.03 0.44 6.79
C SER A 155 11.64 -0.53 7.80
N ILE A 156 12.02 -1.74 7.35
CA ILE A 156 12.71 -2.72 8.19
C ILE A 156 14.16 -2.28 8.43
N ALA A 157 14.88 -1.85 7.39
CA ALA A 157 16.26 -1.36 7.48
C ALA A 157 16.39 -0.18 8.47
N ASN A 158 15.37 0.67 8.54
CA ASN A 158 15.33 1.79 9.48
C ASN A 158 15.40 1.37 10.96
N TRP A 159 14.84 0.22 11.32
CA TRP A 159 14.98 -0.35 12.67
C TRP A 159 16.41 -0.82 12.97
N TYR A 160 17.23 -0.98 11.94
CA TYR A 160 18.64 -1.40 12.03
C TYR A 160 19.58 -0.30 11.52
N SER A 161 19.27 0.96 11.81
CA SER A 161 20.00 2.11 11.24
C SER A 161 21.39 2.34 11.86
N THR A 162 21.68 1.78 13.04
CA THR A 162 23.02 1.87 13.67
C THR A 162 23.93 0.72 13.24
N HIS A 163 25.25 0.90 13.33
CA HIS A 163 26.22 -0.17 13.01
C HIS A 163 26.02 -1.43 13.87
N ALA A 164 25.67 -1.26 15.16
CA ALA A 164 25.42 -2.38 16.06
C ALA A 164 24.17 -3.16 15.62
N ASP A 165 23.09 -2.46 15.26
CA ASP A 165 21.87 -3.11 14.80
C ASP A 165 22.05 -3.75 13.42
N GLN A 166 22.85 -3.15 12.52
CA GLN A 166 23.22 -3.77 11.24
C GLN A 166 23.92 -5.11 11.44
N ALA A 167 24.83 -5.22 12.41
CA ALA A 167 25.50 -6.47 12.74
C ALA A 167 24.51 -7.53 13.25
N VAL A 168 23.50 -7.13 14.04
CA VAL A 168 22.41 -8.02 14.48
C VAL A 168 21.59 -8.51 13.29
N LEU A 169 21.24 -7.63 12.35
CA LEU A 169 20.54 -8.02 11.13
C LEU A 169 21.37 -8.98 10.29
N HIS A 170 22.66 -8.70 10.11
CA HIS A 170 23.59 -9.58 9.39
C HIS A 170 23.61 -10.98 10.01
N GLN A 171 23.77 -11.09 11.33
CA GLN A 171 23.78 -12.37 12.05
C GLN A 171 22.47 -13.15 11.85
N ARG A 172 21.31 -12.45 11.84
CA ARG A 172 20.00 -13.07 11.61
C ARG A 172 19.84 -13.58 10.17
N LEU A 173 20.36 -12.85 9.19
CA LEU A 173 20.20 -13.17 7.77
C LEU A 173 21.24 -14.18 7.26
N ALA A 174 22.44 -14.22 7.84
CA ALA A 174 23.55 -15.05 7.36
C ALA A 174 23.19 -16.55 7.16
N PRO A 175 22.48 -17.24 8.10
CA PRO A 175 22.10 -18.64 7.91
C PRO A 175 21.25 -18.89 6.65
N THR A 176 20.49 -17.89 6.23
CA THR A 176 19.57 -17.97 5.10
C THR A 176 20.21 -17.47 3.80
N CYS A 177 20.99 -16.39 3.86
CA CYS A 177 21.49 -15.66 2.69
C CYS A 177 22.89 -16.10 2.25
N THR A 178 23.79 -16.47 3.17
CA THR A 178 25.17 -16.91 2.84
C THR A 178 25.23 -18.14 1.91
N PRO A 179 24.33 -19.14 2.03
CA PRO A 179 24.33 -20.27 1.10
C PRO A 179 24.05 -19.93 -0.36
N ILE A 180 23.49 -18.75 -0.66
CA ILE A 180 23.17 -18.31 -2.02
C ILE A 180 24.38 -17.58 -2.59
N SER A 181 25.27 -18.33 -3.25
CA SER A 181 26.49 -17.78 -3.86
C SER A 181 26.24 -16.87 -5.06
N ASP A 182 25.20 -17.17 -5.84
CA ASP A 182 24.77 -16.38 -7.00
C ASP A 182 23.26 -16.16 -6.95
N TRP A 183 22.85 -14.91 -6.72
CA TRP A 183 21.44 -14.55 -6.68
C TRP A 183 20.83 -14.46 -8.08
N THR A 184 21.62 -14.39 -9.16
CA THR A 184 21.11 -14.36 -10.53
C THR A 184 20.74 -15.75 -11.05
N ASP A 185 21.30 -16.82 -10.46
CA ASP A 185 20.93 -18.20 -10.76
C ASP A 185 19.56 -18.56 -10.15
N ILE A 186 18.53 -18.55 -11.01
CA ILE A 186 17.15 -18.91 -10.64
C ILE A 186 17.03 -20.34 -10.08
N ALA A 187 17.82 -21.30 -10.54
CA ALA A 187 17.75 -22.69 -10.10
C ALA A 187 18.32 -22.83 -8.69
N LEU A 188 19.40 -22.12 -8.38
CA LEU A 188 19.94 -22.02 -7.03
C LEU A 188 18.97 -21.31 -6.09
N VAL A 189 18.49 -20.12 -6.46
CA VAL A 189 17.58 -19.31 -5.64
C VAL A 189 16.27 -20.06 -5.34
N LYS A 190 15.70 -20.78 -6.33
CA LYS A 190 14.53 -21.64 -6.14
C LYS A 190 14.72 -22.65 -5.00
N LYS A 191 15.88 -23.31 -4.93
CA LYS A 191 16.18 -24.31 -3.88
C LYS A 191 16.20 -23.69 -2.48
N HIS A 192 16.58 -22.41 -2.37
CA HIS A 192 16.65 -21.68 -1.11
C HIS A 192 15.39 -20.88 -0.76
N LEU A 193 14.40 -20.81 -1.66
CA LEU A 193 13.15 -20.08 -1.41
C LEU A 193 12.46 -20.45 -0.10
N PRO A 194 12.34 -21.74 0.31
CA PRO A 194 11.77 -22.10 1.61
C PRO A 194 12.50 -21.46 2.80
N ASN A 195 13.83 -21.38 2.75
CA ASN A 195 14.62 -20.74 3.81
C ASN A 195 14.45 -19.21 3.77
N LEU A 196 14.37 -18.61 2.58
CA LEU A 196 14.10 -17.18 2.42
C LEU A 196 12.74 -16.79 3.00
N LEU A 197 11.71 -17.60 2.76
CA LEU A 197 10.37 -17.42 3.33
C LEU A 197 10.42 -17.45 4.88
N GLN A 198 11.15 -18.41 5.45
CA GLN A 198 11.35 -18.48 6.89
C GLN A 198 12.17 -17.30 7.44
N GLY A 199 13.15 -16.80 6.68
CA GLY A 199 13.89 -15.59 7.01
C GLY A 199 12.98 -14.36 7.13
N VAL A 200 12.05 -14.18 6.18
CA VAL A 200 11.03 -13.11 6.26
C VAL A 200 10.14 -13.32 7.48
N ARG A 201 9.64 -14.53 7.72
CA ARG A 201 8.76 -14.83 8.87
C ARG A 201 9.45 -14.54 10.21
N ALA A 202 10.74 -14.85 10.35
CA ALA A 202 11.51 -14.56 11.55
C ALA A 202 11.67 -13.04 11.79
N LEU A 203 11.90 -12.27 10.73
CA LEU A 203 11.95 -10.80 10.82
C LEU A 203 10.60 -10.21 11.23
N VAL A 204 9.51 -10.69 10.60
CA VAL A 204 8.15 -10.28 10.92
C VAL A 204 7.84 -10.55 12.40
N GLY A 205 8.11 -11.77 12.89
CA GLY A 205 7.87 -12.14 14.27
C GLY A 205 8.69 -11.33 15.28
N THR A 206 9.94 -10.97 14.92
CA THR A 206 10.80 -10.14 15.78
C THR A 206 10.23 -8.72 15.96
N HIS A 207 9.61 -8.16 14.91
CA HIS A 207 9.22 -6.74 14.87
C HIS A 207 7.71 -6.50 14.87
N HIS A 208 6.90 -7.50 15.22
CA HIS A 208 5.44 -7.41 15.17
C HIS A 208 4.85 -6.26 16.02
N TYR A 209 5.53 -5.77 17.06
CA TYR A 209 5.07 -4.58 17.81
C TYR A 209 5.38 -3.25 17.11
N GLY A 210 6.38 -3.21 16.22
CA GLY A 210 6.89 -1.98 15.59
C GLY A 210 6.37 -1.69 14.19
N GLN A 211 5.44 -2.50 13.67
CA GLN A 211 4.91 -2.38 12.31
C GLN A 211 4.26 -1.02 12.06
N LEU A 212 4.43 -0.52 10.84
CA LEU A 212 3.99 0.80 10.41
C LEU A 212 2.95 0.66 9.29
N PRO A 213 1.91 1.50 9.26
CA PRO A 213 1.05 1.66 8.09
C PRO A 213 1.89 1.93 6.83
N LEU A 214 1.62 1.19 5.74
CA LEU A 214 2.35 1.37 4.49
C LEU A 214 1.42 1.47 3.27
N LEU A 215 0.43 0.58 3.15
CA LEU A 215 -0.44 0.51 1.97
C LEU A 215 -1.88 0.81 2.37
N VAL A 216 -2.43 1.88 1.83
CA VAL A 216 -3.84 2.27 1.98
C VAL A 216 -4.61 1.71 0.79
N GLN A 217 -5.50 0.76 1.07
CA GLN A 217 -6.38 0.11 0.10
C GLN A 217 -7.84 0.50 0.35
N PRO A 218 -8.30 1.63 -0.21
CA PRO A 218 -9.73 1.90 -0.23
C PRO A 218 -10.44 0.90 -1.14
N ILE A 219 -11.63 0.52 -0.70
CA ILE A 219 -12.57 -0.23 -1.50
C ILE A 219 -13.67 0.69 -2.01
N TRP A 220 -14.16 0.43 -3.23
CA TRP A 220 -15.37 1.04 -3.75
C TRP A 220 -16.34 -0.06 -4.21
N LYS A 221 -17.46 -0.19 -3.50
CA LYS A 221 -18.44 -1.27 -3.69
C LYS A 221 -19.48 -0.89 -4.73
N THR A 222 -19.72 -1.79 -5.68
CA THR A 222 -20.80 -1.68 -6.68
C THR A 222 -21.89 -2.72 -6.45
N GLN A 223 -23.06 -2.52 -7.06
CA GLN A 223 -24.09 -3.55 -7.15
C GLN A 223 -23.62 -4.64 -8.14
N GLY A 224 -22.97 -5.69 -7.63
CA GLY A 224 -22.32 -6.71 -8.45
C GLY A 224 -21.29 -6.10 -9.41
N LYS A 225 -21.35 -6.46 -10.70
CA LYS A 225 -20.51 -5.90 -11.78
C LYS A 225 -21.00 -4.58 -12.39
N SER A 226 -22.12 -4.04 -11.91
CA SER A 226 -22.71 -2.83 -12.52
C SER A 226 -21.81 -1.59 -12.37
N SER A 227 -22.17 -0.53 -13.10
CA SER A 227 -21.62 0.81 -12.94
C SER A 227 -22.38 1.64 -11.89
N ILE A 228 -23.02 0.99 -10.93
CA ILE A 228 -23.81 1.65 -9.88
C ILE A 228 -23.14 1.36 -8.54
N LEU A 229 -22.78 2.41 -7.80
CA LEU A 229 -22.30 2.26 -6.43
C LEU A 229 -23.39 1.63 -5.57
N ALA A 230 -23.00 0.73 -4.68
CA ALA A 230 -23.86 0.33 -3.58
C ALA A 230 -24.21 1.56 -2.71
N ASP A 231 -25.26 1.45 -1.90
CA ASP A 231 -25.60 2.51 -0.94
C ASP A 231 -24.43 2.72 0.03
N ASN A 232 -23.94 1.63 0.60
CA ASN A 232 -22.72 1.55 1.40
C ASN A 232 -21.54 1.17 0.51
N CYS A 233 -20.76 2.17 0.07
CA CYS A 233 -19.82 1.98 -1.04
C CYS A 233 -18.36 2.27 -0.78
N PHE A 234 -17.96 3.02 0.25
CA PHE A 234 -16.53 3.21 0.51
C PHE A 234 -16.12 2.81 1.93
N ASP A 235 -14.94 2.23 2.03
CA ASP A 235 -14.20 2.02 3.28
C ASP A 235 -12.70 1.96 2.97
N ILE A 236 -11.86 1.97 4.01
CA ILE A 236 -10.41 1.91 3.88
C ILE A 236 -9.86 0.74 4.69
N PHE A 237 -9.07 -0.10 3.99
CA PHE A 237 -8.21 -1.12 4.60
C PHE A 237 -6.76 -0.63 4.52
N VAL A 238 -6.04 -0.68 5.63
CA VAL A 238 -4.64 -0.27 5.71
C VAL A 238 -3.81 -1.50 6.02
N TRP A 239 -2.81 -1.80 5.19
CA TRP A 239 -1.85 -2.86 5.45
C TRP A 239 -0.58 -2.29 6.07
N SER A 240 -0.11 -2.92 7.14
CA SER A 240 1.21 -2.63 7.69
C SER A 240 2.32 -3.11 6.75
N ASN A 241 3.52 -2.53 6.88
CA ASN A 241 4.72 -3.00 6.20
C ASN A 241 4.97 -4.50 6.42
N LEU A 242 4.80 -4.99 7.65
CA LEU A 242 4.98 -6.41 7.98
C LEU A 242 3.81 -7.27 7.51
N ALA A 243 2.58 -6.74 7.42
CA ALA A 243 1.46 -7.47 6.85
C ALA A 243 1.68 -7.72 5.35
N ILE A 244 2.25 -6.76 4.61
CA ILE A 244 2.66 -6.99 3.21
C ILE A 244 3.78 -8.03 3.12
N ALA A 245 4.76 -8.00 4.03
CA ALA A 245 5.82 -9.00 4.08
C ALA A 245 5.28 -10.42 4.37
N GLN A 246 4.41 -10.55 5.36
CA GLN A 246 3.76 -11.80 5.73
C GLN A 246 2.83 -12.32 4.62
N LEU A 247 2.11 -11.42 3.94
CA LEU A 247 1.25 -11.76 2.80
C LEU A 247 2.05 -12.41 1.67
N MET A 248 3.26 -11.91 1.39
CA MET A 248 4.15 -12.56 0.42
C MET A 248 4.52 -13.98 0.83
N VAL A 249 4.79 -14.20 2.13
CA VAL A 249 5.14 -15.52 2.65
C VAL A 249 3.98 -16.50 2.49
N GLU A 250 2.79 -16.15 2.98
CA GLU A 250 1.61 -17.02 2.96
C GLU A 250 1.15 -17.33 1.53
N GLU A 251 1.14 -16.35 0.63
CA GLU A 251 0.76 -16.58 -0.76
C GLU A 251 1.80 -17.40 -1.52
N ALA A 252 3.10 -17.20 -1.27
CA ALA A 252 4.15 -18.02 -1.87
C ALA A 252 4.08 -19.48 -1.44
N GLU A 253 3.82 -19.76 -0.16
CA GLU A 253 3.69 -21.12 0.38
C GLU A 253 2.42 -21.82 -0.11
N SER A 254 1.33 -21.08 -0.26
CA SER A 254 0.06 -21.65 -0.70
C SER A 254 0.04 -22.10 -2.17
N ASP A 255 1.05 -21.70 -2.95
CA ASP A 255 1.10 -22.01 -4.37
C ASP A 255 1.66 -23.42 -4.61
N LYS A 256 0.76 -24.38 -4.86
CA LYS A 256 1.09 -25.80 -5.07
C LYS A 256 1.70 -26.12 -6.45
N ARG A 257 2.11 -25.13 -7.26
CA ARG A 257 2.69 -25.34 -8.60
C ARG A 257 4.22 -25.21 -8.55
N PRO A 258 4.97 -26.33 -8.45
CA PRO A 258 6.40 -26.32 -8.15
C PRO A 258 7.31 -25.79 -9.27
N ASP A 259 6.84 -25.78 -10.53
CA ASP A 259 7.76 -25.64 -11.68
C ASP A 259 8.07 -24.20 -12.10
N THR A 260 7.27 -23.21 -11.66
CA THR A 260 7.43 -21.80 -12.08
C THR A 260 7.88 -20.92 -10.92
N PHE A 261 9.01 -20.22 -11.06
CA PHE A 261 9.36 -19.15 -10.13
C PHE A 261 8.41 -17.99 -10.37
N LYS A 262 7.62 -17.63 -9.36
CA LYS A 262 6.57 -16.64 -9.53
C LYS A 262 6.98 -15.28 -9.01
N ARG A 263 6.26 -14.28 -9.52
CA ARG A 263 6.30 -12.88 -9.11
C ARG A 263 6.35 -12.69 -7.58
N ILE A 264 5.57 -13.45 -6.80
CA ILE A 264 5.59 -13.39 -5.32
C ILE A 264 6.91 -13.93 -4.75
N GLY A 265 7.34 -15.14 -5.17
CA GLY A 265 8.64 -15.70 -4.74
C GLY A 265 9.82 -14.79 -5.10
N ARG A 266 9.77 -14.15 -6.27
CA ARG A 266 10.72 -13.10 -6.67
C ARG A 266 10.71 -11.90 -5.72
N SER A 267 9.53 -11.46 -5.30
CA SER A 267 9.40 -10.31 -4.40
C SER A 267 9.97 -10.62 -3.01
N VAL A 268 9.84 -11.88 -2.55
CA VAL A 268 10.54 -12.38 -1.34
C VAL A 268 12.05 -12.33 -1.52
N VAL A 269 12.56 -12.78 -2.67
CA VAL A 269 13.99 -12.70 -2.99
C VAL A 269 14.48 -11.25 -3.03
N TRP A 270 13.74 -10.34 -3.66
CA TRP A 270 14.07 -8.91 -3.66
C TRP A 270 14.18 -8.35 -2.24
N LEU A 271 13.17 -8.61 -1.38
CA LEU A 271 13.20 -8.16 0.01
C LEU A 271 14.43 -8.70 0.76
N MET A 272 14.67 -10.01 0.69
CA MET A 272 15.78 -10.65 1.39
C MET A 272 17.14 -10.20 0.87
N LYS A 273 17.30 -10.05 -0.45
CA LYS A 273 18.54 -9.54 -1.04
C LYS A 273 18.81 -8.09 -0.65
N MET A 274 17.80 -7.23 -0.69
CA MET A 274 17.94 -5.83 -0.28
C MET A 274 18.35 -5.72 1.19
N LEU A 275 17.71 -6.48 2.09
CA LEU A 275 18.06 -6.50 3.50
C LEU A 275 19.47 -7.09 3.74
N TRP A 276 19.85 -8.10 2.97
CA TRP A 276 21.19 -8.67 3.02
C TRP A 276 22.27 -7.66 2.58
N ASP A 277 22.03 -6.93 1.49
CA ASP A 277 22.95 -5.89 1.03
C ASP A 277 23.06 -4.74 2.03
N PHE A 278 21.94 -4.35 2.64
CA PHE A 278 21.93 -3.37 3.71
C PHE A 278 22.71 -3.85 4.93
N ALA A 279 22.52 -5.11 5.36
CA ALA A 279 23.21 -5.65 6.53
C ALA A 279 24.74 -5.73 6.35
N ASN A 280 25.22 -5.93 5.11
CA ASN A 280 26.65 -6.00 4.81
C ASN A 280 27.29 -4.63 4.55
N ASN A 281 26.55 -3.72 3.91
CA ASN A 281 27.14 -2.51 3.32
C ASN A 281 26.52 -1.20 3.87
N GLY A 282 25.49 -1.30 4.73
CA GLY A 282 24.69 -0.16 5.21
C GLY A 282 23.81 0.49 4.14
N LYS A 283 23.82 0.00 2.89
CA LYS A 283 23.11 0.58 1.75
C LYS A 283 22.55 -0.47 0.80
N ILE A 284 21.50 -0.07 0.08
CA ILE A 284 20.76 -0.90 -0.86
C ILE A 284 20.88 -0.32 -2.28
N ASN A 285 21.24 -1.15 -3.26
CA ASN A 285 21.08 -0.84 -4.68
C ASN A 285 19.82 -1.51 -5.23
N TYR A 286 18.65 -0.98 -4.86
CA TYR A 286 17.39 -1.64 -5.19
C TYR A 286 17.15 -1.71 -6.70
N ARG A 287 17.58 -0.72 -7.48
CA ARG A 287 17.42 -0.73 -8.95
C ARG A 287 18.14 -1.91 -9.57
N ALA A 288 19.42 -2.09 -9.25
CA ALA A 288 20.20 -3.24 -9.72
C ALA A 288 19.57 -4.57 -9.30
N ILE A 289 19.02 -4.67 -8.09
CA ILE A 289 18.32 -5.87 -7.61
C ILE A 289 17.04 -6.13 -8.42
N LEU A 290 16.19 -5.12 -8.60
CA LEU A 290 14.93 -5.27 -9.34
C LEU A 290 15.14 -5.62 -10.82
N ASP A 291 16.22 -5.10 -11.43
CA ASP A 291 16.55 -5.32 -12.83
C ASP A 291 17.21 -6.70 -13.05
N HIS A 292 18.24 -7.02 -12.26
CA HIS A 292 19.01 -8.26 -12.44
C HIS A 292 18.29 -9.49 -11.88
N LEU A 293 17.46 -9.34 -10.85
CA LEU A 293 16.75 -10.46 -10.22
C LEU A 293 15.30 -10.56 -10.71
N SER A 294 15.09 -10.37 -12.01
CA SER A 294 13.77 -10.40 -12.63
C SER A 294 13.25 -11.82 -12.90
N TYR A 295 14.17 -12.80 -13.03
CA TYR A 295 13.90 -14.24 -13.20
C TYR A 295 12.84 -14.54 -14.27
N ASP A 296 13.04 -14.04 -15.49
CA ASP A 296 12.15 -14.19 -16.66
C ASP A 296 10.72 -13.66 -16.48
N THR A 297 10.50 -12.85 -15.45
CA THR A 297 9.21 -12.18 -15.23
C THR A 297 9.35 -10.68 -15.39
N LYS A 298 8.35 -10.03 -16.01
CA LYS A 298 8.31 -8.55 -16.09
C LYS A 298 8.35 -7.95 -14.68
N ASN A 299 9.10 -6.88 -14.49
CA ASN A 299 9.24 -6.15 -13.23
C ASN A 299 8.22 -5.01 -13.09
N ASP A 300 7.19 -4.93 -13.95
CA ASP A 300 6.13 -3.91 -13.90
C ASP A 300 5.25 -3.99 -12.64
N LYS A 301 5.16 -5.18 -12.05
CA LYS A 301 4.43 -5.46 -10.80
C LYS A 301 5.30 -6.39 -9.94
N ALA A 302 5.28 -6.17 -8.63
CA ALA A 302 5.84 -7.11 -7.67
C ALA A 302 5.01 -8.39 -7.70
N PHE A 303 3.71 -8.26 -7.42
CA PHE A 303 2.72 -9.33 -7.49
C PHE A 303 1.29 -8.79 -7.49
N ALA A 304 0.32 -9.68 -7.69
CA ALA A 304 -1.10 -9.38 -7.55
C ALA A 304 -1.82 -10.53 -6.86
N ILE A 305 -2.83 -10.22 -6.05
CA ILE A 305 -3.64 -11.18 -5.30
C ILE A 305 -5.10 -10.90 -5.62
N SER A 306 -5.81 -11.92 -6.11
CA SER A 306 -7.22 -11.81 -6.48
C SER A 306 -8.14 -11.62 -5.27
N GLY A 307 -9.34 -11.11 -5.51
CA GLY A 307 -10.43 -10.98 -4.54
C GLY A 307 -10.71 -12.26 -3.75
N ARG A 308 -10.70 -13.43 -4.41
CA ARG A 308 -10.88 -14.73 -3.72
C ARG A 308 -9.86 -14.99 -2.61
N ARG A 309 -8.66 -14.47 -2.78
CA ARG A 309 -7.54 -14.65 -1.85
C ARG A 309 -7.51 -13.51 -0.82
N THR A 310 -7.64 -12.26 -1.26
CA THR A 310 -7.69 -11.09 -0.36
C THR A 310 -8.88 -11.15 0.60
N HIS A 311 -10.00 -11.73 0.17
CA HIS A 311 -11.18 -11.95 1.02
C HIS A 311 -10.83 -12.65 2.33
N HIS A 312 -9.94 -13.66 2.32
CA HIS A 312 -9.52 -14.37 3.53
C HIS A 312 -8.93 -13.43 4.59
N TYR A 313 -8.12 -12.45 4.16
CA TYR A 313 -7.48 -11.48 5.06
C TYR A 313 -8.37 -10.29 5.40
N MET A 314 -9.30 -9.91 4.51
CA MET A 314 -10.11 -8.70 4.65
C MET A 314 -11.51 -8.95 5.21
N THR A 315 -11.90 -10.21 5.46
CA THR A 315 -13.26 -10.54 5.91
C THR A 315 -13.57 -9.87 7.25
N CYS A 316 -14.44 -8.88 7.22
CA CYS A 316 -14.96 -8.16 8.38
C CYS A 316 -16.31 -7.48 8.01
N PRO A 317 -17.03 -6.90 8.99
CA PRO A 317 -18.29 -6.19 8.73
C PRO A 317 -18.13 -5.08 7.66
N GLU A 318 -17.04 -4.33 7.68
CA GLU A 318 -16.74 -3.22 6.77
C GLU A 318 -16.53 -3.66 5.31
N LEU A 319 -16.03 -4.89 5.09
CA LEU A 319 -15.93 -5.43 3.75
C LEU A 319 -17.32 -5.75 3.17
N THR A 320 -18.20 -6.28 4.01
CA THR A 320 -19.57 -6.65 3.59
C THR A 320 -20.45 -5.40 3.45
N HIS A 321 -20.31 -4.46 4.37
CA HIS A 321 -21.11 -3.24 4.50
C HIS A 321 -20.18 -2.03 4.75
N PRO A 322 -19.57 -1.48 3.69
CA PRO A 322 -18.69 -0.30 3.78
C PRO A 322 -19.36 0.88 4.50
N ARG A 323 -18.62 1.58 5.36
CA ARG A 323 -19.25 2.56 6.28
C ARG A 323 -19.56 3.91 5.64
N ILE A 324 -18.98 4.24 4.50
CA ILE A 324 -19.26 5.49 3.80
C ILE A 324 -20.35 5.28 2.75
N HIS A 325 -21.46 6.00 2.96
CA HIS A 325 -22.62 5.96 2.08
C HIS A 325 -22.39 6.77 0.80
N LYS A 326 -23.00 6.39 -0.33
CA LYS A 326 -22.83 7.04 -1.64
C LYS A 326 -23.22 8.53 -1.63
N THR A 327 -24.13 8.93 -0.75
CA THR A 327 -24.53 10.35 -0.57
C THR A 327 -23.43 11.21 0.06
N ALA A 328 -22.40 10.61 0.66
CA ALA A 328 -21.24 11.34 1.16
C ALA A 328 -20.27 11.76 0.04
N VAL A 329 -20.40 11.23 -1.18
CA VAL A 329 -19.48 11.50 -2.29
C VAL A 329 -19.38 13.01 -2.59
N GLY A 330 -20.50 13.73 -2.63
CA GLY A 330 -20.51 15.19 -2.80
C GLY A 330 -19.91 16.00 -1.65
N GLN A 331 -19.67 15.38 -0.49
CA GLN A 331 -18.96 15.99 0.65
C GLN A 331 -17.45 15.71 0.61
N ILE A 332 -17.01 14.72 -0.18
CA ILE A 332 -15.59 14.37 -0.35
C ILE A 332 -15.04 15.06 -1.61
N ILE A 333 -15.81 15.03 -2.70
CA ILE A 333 -15.50 15.70 -3.97
C ILE A 333 -16.29 17.01 -4.01
N LEU A 334 -15.59 18.11 -3.79
CA LEU A 334 -16.18 19.43 -3.56
C LEU A 334 -16.35 20.22 -4.86
N GLY A 335 -17.28 21.16 -4.86
CA GLY A 335 -17.38 22.20 -5.89
C GLY A 335 -17.61 21.70 -7.30
N ASN A 336 -18.34 20.60 -7.45
CA ASN A 336 -18.54 19.90 -8.72
C ASN A 336 -17.22 19.40 -9.37
N GLY A 337 -16.18 19.13 -8.58
CA GLY A 337 -14.88 18.67 -9.08
C GLY A 337 -14.93 17.38 -9.91
N GLN A 338 -15.96 16.55 -9.73
CA GLN A 338 -16.20 15.38 -10.59
C GLN A 338 -16.32 15.73 -12.08
N ARG A 339 -16.72 16.97 -12.43
CA ARG A 339 -16.78 17.44 -13.82
C ARG A 339 -15.40 17.59 -14.48
N PHE A 340 -14.34 17.61 -13.69
CA PHE A 340 -12.96 17.62 -14.18
C PHE A 340 -12.37 16.23 -14.34
N LEU A 341 -13.06 15.18 -13.87
CA LEU A 341 -12.64 13.81 -14.09
C LEU A 341 -12.77 13.43 -15.56
N SER A 342 -11.78 12.70 -16.06
CA SER A 342 -11.88 11.99 -17.33
C SER A 342 -12.29 10.54 -17.04
N PRO A 343 -13.35 10.00 -17.67
CA PRO A 343 -13.89 8.67 -17.36
C PRO A 343 -13.02 7.53 -17.93
N GLU A 344 -11.71 7.51 -17.61
CA GLU A 344 -10.76 6.50 -18.08
C GLU A 344 -10.73 5.24 -17.21
N ARG A 345 -11.12 5.36 -15.93
CA ARG A 345 -11.26 4.23 -15.00
C ARG A 345 -12.73 4.04 -14.63
N ARG A 346 -13.10 2.83 -14.19
CA ARG A 346 -14.48 2.50 -13.80
C ARG A 346 -15.04 3.45 -12.76
N LEU A 347 -14.31 3.73 -11.68
CA LEU A 347 -14.81 4.65 -10.64
C LEU A 347 -15.01 6.07 -11.20
N ASP A 348 -14.02 6.60 -11.93
CA ASP A 348 -14.12 7.92 -12.58
C ASP A 348 -15.38 8.01 -13.44
N ALA A 349 -15.65 6.98 -14.26
CA ALA A 349 -16.85 6.90 -15.08
C ALA A 349 -18.15 6.86 -14.27
N ILE A 350 -18.17 6.16 -13.13
CA ILE A 350 -19.32 6.12 -12.23
C ILE A 350 -19.58 7.51 -11.64
N LEU A 351 -18.54 8.18 -11.15
CA LEU A 351 -18.63 9.51 -10.54
C LEU A 351 -19.09 10.57 -11.55
N VAL A 352 -18.60 10.53 -12.78
CA VAL A 352 -18.99 11.49 -13.84
C VAL A 352 -20.44 11.28 -14.27
N ASN A 353 -20.90 10.03 -14.37
CA ASN A 353 -22.20 9.69 -14.95
C ASN A 353 -23.34 9.54 -13.92
N SER A 354 -23.08 9.78 -12.63
CA SER A 354 -24.07 9.68 -11.55
C SER A 354 -24.27 11.05 -10.88
N PRO A 355 -24.97 11.99 -11.53
CA PRO A 355 -25.15 13.35 -11.00
C PRO A 355 -25.90 13.38 -9.66
N ASP A 356 -26.69 12.35 -9.37
CA ASP A 356 -27.40 12.14 -8.11
C ASP A 356 -26.48 11.98 -6.90
N LEU A 357 -25.21 11.63 -7.09
CA LEU A 357 -24.21 11.59 -6.02
C LEU A 357 -23.80 12.99 -5.52
N PHE A 358 -24.21 14.05 -6.22
CA PHE A 358 -23.77 15.43 -6.01
C PHE A 358 -24.94 16.44 -5.89
N MET A 359 -26.18 15.95 -5.79
CA MET A 359 -27.38 16.78 -5.63
C MET A 359 -27.67 17.13 -4.17
#